data_AF-A0A7N9CEG9-F1
#
_entry.id   AF-A0A7N9CEG9-F1
#
_cell.length_a   1.000
_cell.length_b   1.000
_cell.length_c   1.000
_cell.angle_alpha   90.00
_cell.angle_beta   90.00
_cell.angle_gamma   90.00
#
_symmetry.space_group_name_H-M   'P 1'
#
loop_
_entity.id
_entity.type
_entity.pdbx_description
1 polymer ?
#
loop_
_entity_poly.entity_id
_entity_poly.type
_entity_poly.pdbx_seq_one_letter_code
_entity_poly.pdbx_strand_id
1 'polypeptide(L)'
;MYFFHLGIFAVLKEKCRQIHKALQGISGLKVVGESLSPAFHLQLEESTGSREQDVRLLQEIVDQCMNRSIALTQARYLEKEEKCLPPPSIRVVVTVEQTAEELERAASTIKEVAQAVLL
;
A
#
# COMPACT_ATOMS: atom_id res chain seq x y z
N MET A 1 -31.89 6.05 0.62
CA MET A 1 -32.04 5.59 2.01
C MET A 1 -30.91 6.21 2.82
N TYR A 2 -31.19 7.36 3.44
CA TYR A 2 -30.21 8.24 4.08
C TYR A 2 -30.03 7.88 5.57
N PHE A 3 -29.01 7.10 5.92
CA PHE A 3 -28.61 6.87 7.33
C PHE A 3 -27.09 6.67 7.49
N PHE A 4 -26.24 7.37 6.72
CA PHE A 4 -24.79 7.05 6.63
C PHE A 4 -23.80 8.10 7.17
N HIS A 5 -24.23 9.13 7.92
CA HIS A 5 -23.34 10.27 8.16
C HIS A 5 -22.50 10.29 9.45
N LEU A 6 -22.84 9.49 10.48
CA LEU A 6 -22.11 9.53 11.76
C LEU A 6 -21.13 8.35 11.98
N GLY A 7 -21.25 7.27 11.20
CA GLY A 7 -20.41 6.06 11.35
C GLY A 7 -19.32 5.88 10.29
N ILE A 8 -19.35 6.63 9.18
CA ILE A 8 -18.48 6.39 8.02
C ILE A 8 -16.99 6.47 8.35
N PHE A 9 -16.59 7.43 9.19
CA PHE A 9 -15.21 7.55 9.64
C PHE A 9 -14.79 6.45 10.61
N ALA A 10 -15.71 5.92 11.43
CA ALA A 10 -15.43 4.80 12.31
C ALA A 10 -15.20 3.52 11.50
N VAL A 11 -16.06 3.28 10.50
CA VAL A 11 -15.90 2.17 9.54
C VAL A 11 -14.58 2.29 8.78
N LEU A 12 -14.26 3.48 8.26
CA LEU A 12 -13.01 3.72 7.55
C LEU A 12 -11.80 3.44 8.45
N LYS A 13 -11.78 3.99 9.67
CA LYS A 13 -10.67 3.79 10.63
C LYS A 13 -10.46 2.31 10.95
N GLU A 14 -11.52 1.54 11.12
CA GLU A 14 -11.41 0.10 11.40
C GLU A 14 -10.82 -0.65 10.19
N LYS A 15 -11.24 -0.31 8.97
CA LYS A 15 -10.67 -0.87 7.73
C LYS A 15 -9.19 -0.50 7.57
N CYS A 16 -8.82 0.75 7.84
CA CYS A 16 -7.42 1.19 7.84
C CYS A 16 -6.60 0.36 8.81
N ARG A 17 -7.08 0.18 10.05
CA ARG A 17 -6.39 -0.61 11.08
C ARG A 17 -6.23 -2.07 10.66
N GLN A 18 -7.27 -2.68 10.07
CA GLN A 18 -7.25 -4.05 9.60
C GLN A 18 -6.16 -4.27 8.56
N ILE A 19 -6.18 -3.49 7.46
CA ILE A 19 -5.24 -3.70 6.37
C ILE A 19 -3.82 -3.22 6.71
N HIS A 20 -3.68 -2.14 7.48
CA HIS A 20 -2.37 -1.69 7.98
C HIS A 20 -1.70 -2.78 8.82
N LYS A 21 -2.46 -3.44 9.73
CA LYS A 21 -1.97 -4.58 10.50
C LYS A 21 -1.65 -5.78 9.61
N ALA A 22 -2.51 -6.11 8.65
CA ALA A 22 -2.34 -7.27 7.78
C ALA A 22 -1.10 -7.16 6.86
N LEU A 23 -0.68 -5.93 6.53
CA LEU A 23 0.51 -5.66 5.72
C LEU A 23 1.80 -5.54 6.56
N GLN A 24 1.73 -5.61 7.88
CA GLN A 24 2.94 -5.65 8.73
C GLN A 24 3.69 -6.98 8.54
N GLY A 25 5.02 -6.92 8.54
CA GLY A 25 5.88 -8.10 8.50
C GLY A 25 5.94 -8.80 7.15
N ILE A 26 5.60 -8.11 6.05
CA ILE A 26 5.90 -8.58 4.70
C ILE A 26 7.41 -8.44 4.48
N SER A 27 8.12 -9.55 4.32
CA SER A 27 9.57 -9.53 4.09
C SER A 27 9.91 -8.67 2.86
N GLY A 28 10.88 -7.76 3.01
CA GLY A 28 11.31 -6.85 1.97
C GLY A 28 10.48 -5.57 1.86
N LEU A 29 9.35 -5.46 2.57
CA LEU A 29 8.50 -4.26 2.59
C LEU A 29 8.20 -3.77 4.00
N LYS A 30 8.31 -2.45 4.20
CA LYS A 30 7.86 -1.77 5.41
C LYS A 30 6.64 -0.91 5.14
N VAL A 31 5.72 -0.90 6.10
CA VAL A 31 4.55 -0.01 6.11
C VAL A 31 4.97 1.34 6.69
N VAL A 32 4.69 2.42 5.96
CA VAL A 32 4.99 3.80 6.36
C VAL A 32 3.70 4.61 6.38
N GLY A 33 3.42 5.22 7.53
CA GLY A 33 2.21 6.01 7.78
C GLY A 33 1.36 5.45 8.92
N GLU A 34 0.37 6.25 9.32
CA GLU A 34 -0.47 5.98 10.48
C GLU A 34 -1.55 4.92 10.21
N SER A 35 -1.78 4.04 11.19
CA SER A 35 -2.75 2.93 11.07
C SER A 35 -4.21 3.36 10.90
N LEU A 36 -4.54 4.61 11.25
CA LEU A 36 -5.87 5.18 11.08
C LEU A 36 -6.01 6.00 9.78
N SER A 37 -4.91 6.21 9.04
CA SER A 37 -4.92 6.98 7.81
C SER A 37 -5.51 6.16 6.66
N PRO A 38 -6.44 6.70 5.87
CA PRO A 38 -6.96 6.02 4.68
C PRO A 38 -5.94 5.91 3.55
N ALA A 39 -4.83 6.64 3.63
CA ALA A 39 -3.72 6.51 2.70
C ALA A 39 -2.41 6.34 3.46
N PHE A 40 -1.65 5.32 3.08
CA PHE A 40 -0.32 5.04 3.62
C PHE A 40 0.55 4.42 2.52
N HIS A 41 1.79 4.09 2.86
CA HIS A 41 2.81 3.69 1.90
C HIS A 41 3.40 2.33 2.25
N LEU A 42 3.74 1.56 1.21
CA LEU A 42 4.68 0.45 1.30
C LEU A 42 6.00 0.89 0.66
N GLN A 43 7.09 0.74 1.40
CA GLN A 43 8.46 1.03 0.93
C GLN A 43 9.28 -0.25 1.00
N LEU A 44 10.35 -0.35 0.21
CA LEU A 44 11.35 -1.37 0.45
C LEU A 44 11.92 -1.21 1.87
N GLU A 45 12.09 -2.32 2.58
CA GLU A 45 12.78 -2.31 3.88
C GLU A 45 14.20 -1.75 3.70
N GLU A 46 14.90 -2.33 2.72
CA GLU A 46 16.24 -1.96 2.29
C GLU A 46 16.22 -1.53 0.82
N SER A 47 16.80 -0.37 0.53
CA SER A 47 16.98 0.10 -0.85
C SER A 47 18.04 -0.75 -1.55
N THR A 48 17.88 -0.94 -2.86
CA THR A 48 18.91 -1.55 -3.71
C THR A 48 20.13 -0.64 -3.92
N GLY A 49 20.06 0.61 -3.46
CA GLY A 49 21.06 1.65 -3.71
C GLY A 49 20.83 2.43 -5.02
N SER A 50 19.83 2.05 -5.82
CA SER A 50 19.37 2.82 -6.99
C SER A 50 17.89 3.10 -6.88
N ARG A 51 17.53 4.38 -6.92
CA ARG A 51 16.14 4.82 -6.91
C ARG A 51 15.37 4.25 -8.10
N GLU A 52 16.00 4.24 -9.28
CA GLU A 52 15.42 3.72 -10.51
C GLU A 52 15.12 2.22 -10.38
N GLN A 53 16.03 1.47 -9.75
CA GLN A 53 15.84 0.05 -9.51
C GLN A 53 14.76 -0.20 -8.45
N ASP A 54 14.73 0.57 -7.36
CA ASP A 54 13.68 0.50 -6.35
C ASP A 54 12.30 0.81 -6.96
N VAL A 55 12.22 1.83 -7.82
CA VAL A 55 11.02 2.18 -8.59
C VAL A 55 10.58 1.02 -9.48
N ARG A 56 11.50 0.35 -10.18
CA ARG A 56 11.17 -0.80 -11.03
C ARG A 56 10.62 -1.98 -10.21
N LEU A 57 11.26 -2.35 -9.10
CA LEU A 57 10.79 -3.45 -8.24
C LEU A 57 9.40 -3.17 -7.67
N LEU A 58 9.18 -1.96 -7.15
CA LEU A 58 7.87 -1.58 -6.62
C LEU A 58 6.79 -1.51 -7.71
N GLN A 59 7.15 -1.13 -8.95
CA GLN A 59 6.23 -1.13 -10.08
C GLN A 59 5.86 -2.56 -10.50
N GLU A 60 6.81 -3.49 -10.52
CA GLU A 60 6.54 -4.91 -10.79
C GLU A 60 5.54 -5.49 -9.78
N ILE A 61 5.67 -5.15 -8.49
CA ILE A 61 4.69 -5.54 -7.46
C ILE A 61 3.31 -4.97 -7.78
N VAL A 62 3.22 -3.70 -8.17
CA VAL A 62 1.95 -3.05 -8.57
C VAL A 62 1.33 -3.78 -9.76
N ASP A 63 2.11 -4.08 -10.79
CA ASP A 63 1.64 -4.68 -12.03
C ASP A 63 1.16 -6.13 -11.80
N GLN A 64 1.89 -6.92 -11.02
CA GLN A 64 1.46 -8.27 -10.65
C GLN A 64 0.22 -8.28 -9.73
N CYS A 65 0.10 -7.33 -8.80
CA CYS A 65 -1.12 -7.16 -8.01
C CYS A 65 -2.32 -6.81 -8.91
N MET A 66 -2.12 -5.91 -9.89
CA MET A 66 -3.16 -5.51 -10.85
C MET A 66 -3.66 -6.72 -11.65
N ASN A 67 -2.74 -7.60 -12.10
CA ASN A 67 -3.09 -8.85 -12.78
C ASN A 67 -3.91 -9.82 -11.91
N ARG A 68 -3.84 -9.68 -10.58
CA ARG A 68 -4.62 -10.45 -9.59
C ARG A 68 -5.85 -9.68 -9.08
N SER A 69 -6.24 -8.63 -9.80
CA SER A 69 -7.38 -7.74 -9.52
C SER A 69 -7.24 -6.87 -8.26
N ILE A 70 -6.01 -6.59 -7.82
CA ILE A 70 -5.72 -5.66 -6.73
C ILE A 70 -5.08 -4.40 -7.32
N ALA A 71 -5.85 -3.33 -7.44
CA ALA A 71 -5.36 -2.06 -7.96
C ALA A 71 -4.56 -1.29 -6.91
N LEU A 72 -3.29 -1.05 -7.20
CA LEU A 72 -2.37 -0.23 -6.41
C LEU A 72 -1.71 0.81 -7.32
N THR A 73 -1.09 1.83 -6.72
CA THR A 73 -0.37 2.85 -7.49
C THR A 73 0.98 3.12 -6.87
N GLN A 74 2.01 3.27 -7.69
CA GLN A 74 3.28 3.81 -7.22
C GLN A 74 3.13 5.31 -6.92
N ALA A 75 3.68 5.76 -5.79
CA ALA A 75 3.73 7.17 -5.47
C ALA A 75 4.66 7.91 -6.45
N ARG A 76 4.19 9.05 -6.98
CA ARG A 76 4.94 9.91 -7.89
C ARG A 76 5.41 11.16 -7.16
N TYR A 77 6.65 11.56 -7.43
CA TYR A 77 7.30 12.71 -6.82
C TYR A 77 7.93 13.58 -7.90
N LEU A 78 8.11 14.87 -7.62
CA LEU A 78 8.84 15.80 -8.47
C LEU A 78 10.33 15.68 -8.18
N GLU A 79 11.03 14.80 -8.91
CA GLU A 79 12.38 14.37 -8.52
C GLU A 79 13.44 15.48 -8.49
N LYS A 80 13.29 16.54 -9.30
CA LYS A 80 14.27 17.64 -9.38
C LYS A 80 13.91 18.80 -8.46
N GLU A 81 12.64 18.93 -8.12
CA GLU A 81 12.07 20.07 -7.42
C GLU A 81 11.82 19.78 -5.94
N GLU A 82 11.64 18.52 -5.57
CA GLU A 82 11.39 18.12 -4.20
C GLU A 82 12.66 18.33 -3.34
N LYS A 83 12.56 19.20 -2.33
CA LYS A 83 13.69 19.52 -1.46
C LYS A 83 14.15 18.30 -0.66
N CYS A 84 13.20 17.48 -0.22
CA CYS A 84 13.44 16.28 0.55
C CYS A 84 12.78 15.10 -0.15
N LEU A 85 13.39 14.62 -1.23
CA LEU A 85 12.83 13.56 -2.06
C LEU A 85 12.60 12.28 -1.23
N PRO A 86 11.35 11.84 -1.03
CA PRO A 86 11.08 10.64 -0.25
C PRO A 86 11.54 9.38 -0.99
N PRO A 87 11.82 8.28 -0.27
CA PRO A 87 12.04 6.98 -0.88
C PRO A 87 10.86 6.57 -1.79
N PRO A 88 11.12 5.86 -2.89
CA PRO A 88 10.05 5.28 -3.71
C PRO A 88 9.11 4.43 -2.86
N SER A 89 7.82 4.45 -3.21
CA SER A 89 6.80 3.71 -2.46
C SER A 89 5.60 3.33 -3.30
N ILE A 90 4.86 2.33 -2.87
CA ILE A 90 3.51 2.02 -3.34
C ILE A 90 2.53 2.72 -2.41
N ARG A 91 1.64 3.53 -2.96
CA ARG A 91 0.54 4.18 -2.22
C ARG A 91 -0.62 3.21 -2.12
N VAL A 92 -1.00 2.90 -0.89
CA VAL A 92 -2.17 2.08 -0.56
C VAL A 92 -3.29 3.01 -0.09
N VAL A 93 -4.49 2.84 -0.65
CA VAL A 93 -5.67 3.66 -0.31
C VAL A 93 -6.83 2.75 0.09
N VAL A 94 -7.43 3.07 1.23
CA VAL A 94 -8.54 2.35 1.84
C VAL A 94 -9.79 3.22 1.75
N THR A 95 -10.91 2.58 1.44
CA THR A 95 -12.22 3.21 1.25
C THR A 95 -13.26 2.47 2.10
N VAL A 96 -14.45 3.03 2.22
CA VAL A 96 -15.51 2.43 3.04
C VAL A 96 -16.30 1.36 2.30
N GLU A 97 -16.09 1.22 1.00
CA GLU A 97 -16.79 0.30 0.12
C GLU A 97 -16.19 -1.11 0.16
N GLN A 98 -14.88 -1.23 0.44
CA GLN A 98 -14.16 -2.51 0.46
C GLN A 98 -14.61 -3.41 1.62
N THR A 99 -15.03 -4.64 1.35
CA THR A 99 -15.39 -5.64 2.36
C THR A 99 -14.16 -6.12 3.15
N ALA A 100 -14.40 -6.76 4.30
CA ALA A 100 -13.31 -7.34 5.10
C ALA A 100 -12.57 -8.46 4.32
N GLU A 101 -13.29 -9.27 3.54
CA GLU A 101 -12.68 -10.32 2.70
C GLU A 101 -11.84 -9.72 1.57
N GLU A 102 -12.27 -8.61 0.95
CA GLU A 102 -11.47 -7.93 -0.06
C GLU A 102 -10.17 -7.34 0.52
N LEU A 103 -10.21 -6.80 1.74
CA LEU A 103 -9.01 -6.31 2.42
C LEU A 103 -8.03 -7.44 2.76
N GLU A 104 -8.54 -8.58 3.23
CA GLU A 104 -7.72 -9.76 3.52
C GLU A 104 -7.11 -10.36 2.24
N ARG A 105 -7.93 -10.50 1.18
CA ARG A 105 -7.46 -10.94 -0.14
C ARG A 105 -6.39 -10.00 -0.69
N ALA A 106 -6.59 -8.68 -0.58
CA ALA A 106 -5.60 -7.70 -1.01
C ALA A 106 -4.28 -7.87 -0.24
N ALA A 107 -4.33 -7.99 1.09
CA ALA A 107 -3.14 -8.17 1.91
C ALA A 107 -2.39 -9.48 1.60
N SER A 108 -3.10 -10.61 1.43
CA SER A 108 -2.49 -11.89 1.03
C SER A 108 -1.82 -11.78 -0.35
N THR A 109 -2.53 -11.19 -1.31
CA THR A 109 -2.03 -11.02 -2.68
C THR A 109 -0.77 -10.16 -2.70
N ILE A 110 -0.76 -9.04 -1.99
CA ILE A 110 0.40 -8.15 -1.88
C ILE A 110 1.58 -8.89 -1.27
N LYS A 111 1.36 -9.66 -0.20
CA LYS A 111 2.40 -10.45 0.46
C LYS A 111 3.01 -11.50 -0.49
N GLU A 112 2.18 -12.28 -1.18
CA GLU A 112 2.63 -13.29 -2.13
C GLU A 112 3.44 -12.69 -3.28
N VAL A 113 2.96 -11.57 -3.85
CA VAL A 113 3.66 -10.88 -4.94
C VAL A 113 4.97 -10.27 -4.44
N ALA A 114 4.97 -9.60 -3.30
CA ALA A 114 6.19 -9.04 -2.71
C ALA A 114 7.24 -10.12 -2.48
N GLN A 115 6.83 -11.28 -1.94
CA GLN A 115 7.73 -12.43 -1.78
C GLN A 115 8.28 -12.93 -3.12
N ALA A 116 7.45 -13.02 -4.16
CA ALA A 116 7.90 -13.48 -5.48
C ALA A 116 8.83 -12.49 -6.21
N VAL A 117 8.73 -11.19 -5.92
CA VAL A 117 9.53 -10.14 -6.57
C VAL A 117 10.82 -9.82 -5.80
N LEU A 118 10.80 -9.96 -4.46
CA LEU A 118 11.89 -9.49 -3.59
C LEU A 118 12.73 -10.63 -2.98
N LEU A 119 12.30 -11.90 -3.09
CA LEU A 119 13.03 -13.09 -2.62
C LEU A 119 13.32 -14.04 -3.80
#